data_AF-A0A498D7E6-F1
#
_entry.id   AF-A0A498D7E6-F1
#
_cell.length_a   1.000
_cell.length_b   1.000
_cell.length_c   1.000
_cell.angle_alpha   90.00
_cell.angle_beta   90.00
_cell.angle_gamma   90.00
#
_symmetry.space_group_name_H-M   'P 1'
#
loop_
_entity.id
_entity.type
_entity.pdbx_description
1 polymer ?
#
loop_
_entity_poly.entity_id
_entity_poly.type
_entity_poly.pdbx_seq_one_letter_code
_entity_poly.pdbx_strand_id
1 'polypeptide(L)'
;MIVFGTYTAYREANYMLPYHQGGMNPPFEWTYFLQTMFYTTRDGVIIIALSEVIKQVDKLAKKLGSFGTTQCPPETSQVQVQKTNTAPVESISEPWELTEKDEEKIYDLYAGKAILEITPSPEKGYCKVKVQDYEGPLNTDIKVVSVNDPAAKEVHDPQRVEAILNYGKNEEA
;
A
#
# COMPACT_ATOMS: atom_id res chain seq x y z
N MET A 1 15.30 -15.81 15.81
CA MET A 1 14.97 -15.58 17.23
C MET A 1 15.22 -16.81 18.10
N ILE A 2 14.63 -17.97 17.80
CA ILE A 2 14.73 -19.18 18.67
C ILE A 2 16.19 -19.60 18.92
N VAL A 3 17.00 -19.79 17.87
CA VAL A 3 18.42 -20.22 18.00
C VAL A 3 19.26 -19.24 18.83
N PHE A 4 19.08 -17.94 18.58
CA PHE A 4 19.77 -16.89 19.33
C PHE A 4 19.32 -16.89 20.81
N GLY A 5 18.01 -17.02 21.07
CA GLY A 5 17.44 -17.11 22.41
C GLY A 5 17.89 -18.33 23.19
N THR A 6 18.02 -19.49 22.54
CA THR A 6 18.57 -20.71 23.16
C THR A 6 20.05 -20.53 23.52
N TYR A 7 20.83 -19.87 22.65
CA TYR A 7 22.23 -19.57 22.92
C TYR A 7 22.40 -18.58 24.09
N THR A 8 21.60 -17.51 24.13
CA THR A 8 21.64 -16.54 25.24
C THR A 8 21.20 -17.19 26.55
N ALA A 9 20.14 -18.02 26.53
CA ALA A 9 19.70 -18.78 27.70
C ALA A 9 20.78 -19.73 28.21
N TYR A 10 21.46 -20.45 27.31
CA TYR A 10 22.57 -21.32 27.65
C TYR A 10 23.71 -20.52 28.31
N ARG A 11 24.09 -19.40 27.71
CA ARG A 11 25.14 -18.52 28.24
C ARG A 11 24.75 -18.03 29.63
N GLU A 12 23.58 -17.46 29.80
CA GLU A 12 23.13 -16.90 31.08
C GLU A 12 22.98 -17.96 32.18
N ALA A 13 22.53 -19.17 31.85
CA ALA A 13 22.48 -20.27 32.81
C ALA A 13 23.88 -20.74 33.29
N ASN A 14 24.94 -20.41 32.56
CA ASN A 14 26.33 -20.66 32.97
C ASN A 14 26.95 -19.48 33.75
N TYR A 15 26.34 -18.29 33.72
CA TYR A 15 26.89 -17.07 34.35
C TYR A 15 26.00 -16.46 35.44
N MET A 16 24.80 -17.00 35.66
CA MET A 16 23.94 -16.60 36.78
C MET A 16 24.53 -17.09 38.11
N LEU A 17 25.33 -16.23 38.75
CA LEU A 17 25.52 -16.05 40.21
C LEU A 17 26.90 -15.40 40.47
N PRO A 18 26.99 -14.06 40.66
CA PRO A 18 28.25 -13.42 41.05
C PRO A 18 28.56 -13.50 42.57
N TYR A 19 27.75 -14.21 43.36
CA TYR A 19 27.89 -14.28 44.82
C TYR A 19 28.35 -15.65 45.32
N HIS A 20 29.43 -16.20 44.75
CA HIS A 20 30.18 -17.26 45.40
C HIS A 20 31.56 -16.74 45.81
N GLN A 21 31.65 -16.35 47.08
CA GLN A 21 32.93 -16.18 47.79
C GLN A 21 33.66 -17.53 47.79
N GLY A 22 34.42 -17.84 46.75
CA GLY A 22 35.14 -19.11 46.69
C GLY A 22 35.78 -19.49 45.36
N GLY A 23 35.56 -18.74 44.28
CA GLY A 23 36.24 -18.99 43.00
C GLY A 23 35.85 -20.29 42.30
N MET A 24 34.80 -20.99 42.77
CA MET A 24 34.20 -22.10 42.05
C MET A 24 33.27 -21.56 40.96
N ASN A 25 33.34 -22.16 39.78
CA ASN A 25 32.38 -21.89 38.70
C ASN A 25 30.97 -22.25 39.20
N PRO A 26 29.96 -21.40 38.98
CA PRO A 26 28.60 -21.70 39.37
C PRO A 26 28.11 -22.96 38.62
N PRO A 27 27.29 -23.81 39.26
CA PRO A 27 26.65 -24.91 38.58
C PRO A 27 25.69 -24.39 37.50
N PHE A 28 25.46 -25.20 36.47
CA PHE A 28 24.51 -24.85 35.42
C PHE A 28 23.07 -24.84 35.98
N GLU A 29 22.39 -23.70 35.84
CA GLU A 29 21.02 -23.51 36.35
C GLU A 29 19.97 -24.00 35.34
N TRP A 30 19.62 -25.29 35.42
CA TRP A 30 18.66 -25.94 34.52
C TRP A 30 17.28 -25.30 34.51
N THR A 31 16.77 -24.90 35.67
CA THR A 31 15.44 -24.28 35.79
C THR A 31 15.39 -22.97 35.01
N TYR A 32 16.42 -22.13 35.18
CA TYR A 32 16.54 -20.87 34.47
C TYR A 32 16.68 -21.08 32.96
N PHE A 33 17.55 -22.01 32.56
CA PHE A 33 17.75 -22.36 31.16
C PHE A 33 16.43 -22.77 30.49
N LEU A 34 15.71 -23.73 31.08
CA LEU A 34 14.47 -24.26 30.51
C LEU A 34 13.38 -23.18 30.45
N GLN A 35 13.22 -22.39 31.51
CA GLN A 35 12.25 -21.30 31.55
C GLN A 35 12.51 -20.27 30.44
N THR A 36 13.75 -19.81 30.30
CA THR A 36 14.14 -18.82 29.27
C THR A 36 14.05 -19.42 27.86
N MET A 37 14.39 -20.69 27.69
CA MET A 37 14.26 -21.41 26.43
C MET A 37 12.79 -21.51 25.98
N PHE A 38 11.86 -21.81 26.90
CA PHE A 38 10.43 -21.83 26.57
C PHE A 38 9.88 -20.45 26.22
N TYR A 39 10.26 -19.40 26.94
CA TYR A 39 9.83 -18.04 26.62
C TYR A 39 10.32 -17.60 25.24
N THR A 40 11.61 -17.78 24.95
CA THR A 40 12.17 -17.40 23.64
C THR A 40 11.60 -18.22 22.48
N THR A 41 11.27 -19.50 22.73
CA THR A 41 10.58 -20.34 21.75
C THR A 41 9.17 -19.84 21.49
N ARG A 42 8.38 -19.59 22.54
CA ARG A 42 7.02 -19.04 22.44
C ARG A 42 7.02 -17.74 21.66
N ASP A 43 7.89 -16.81 22.02
CA ASP A 43 7.95 -15.49 21.38
C ASP A 43 8.41 -15.61 19.92
N GLY A 44 9.32 -16.53 19.62
CA GLY A 44 9.70 -16.88 18.24
C GLY A 44 8.52 -17.40 17.41
N VAL A 45 7.70 -18.30 17.97
CA VAL A 45 6.50 -18.82 17.32
C VAL A 45 5.48 -17.72 17.06
N ILE A 46 5.27 -16.81 18.01
CA ILE A 46 4.36 -15.66 17.84
C ILE A 46 4.80 -14.79 16.66
N ILE A 47 6.09 -14.48 16.53
CA ILE A 47 6.61 -13.66 15.42
C ILE A 47 6.42 -14.37 14.07
N ILE A 48 6.64 -15.69 14.02
CA ILE A 48 6.40 -16.48 12.80
C ILE A 48 4.90 -16.46 12.44
N ALA A 49 4.02 -16.64 13.42
CA ALA A 49 2.58 -16.58 13.20
C ALA A 49 2.14 -15.20 12.68
N LEU A 50 2.64 -14.12 13.28
CA LEU A 50 2.39 -12.75 12.80
C LEU A 50 2.91 -12.54 11.37
N SER A 51 4.08 -13.09 11.05
CA SER A 51 4.64 -13.01 9.69
C SER A 51 3.73 -13.68 8.67
N GLU A 52 3.13 -14.82 9.02
CA GLU A 52 2.16 -15.49 8.15
C GLU A 52 0.84 -14.72 8.02
N VAL A 53 0.35 -14.10 9.09
CA VAL A 53 -0.82 -13.22 9.03
C VAL A 53 -0.55 -12.05 8.09
N ILE A 54 0.61 -11.38 8.20
CA ILE A 54 0.99 -10.27 7.33
C ILE A 54 1.09 -10.73 5.87
N LYS A 55 1.68 -11.88 5.58
CA LYS A 55 1.73 -12.43 4.21
C LYS A 55 0.33 -12.71 3.66
N GLN A 56 -0.60 -13.18 4.48
CA GLN A 56 -1.97 -13.42 4.05
C GLN A 56 -2.70 -12.10 3.76
N VAL A 57 -2.52 -11.09 4.61
CA VAL A 57 -3.06 -9.74 4.37
C VAL A 57 -2.47 -9.14 3.10
N ASP A 58 -1.16 -9.25 2.87
CA ASP A 58 -0.50 -8.79 1.64
C ASP A 58 -1.02 -9.53 0.40
N LYS A 59 -1.19 -10.85 0.48
CA LYS A 59 -1.81 -11.64 -0.61
C LYS A 59 -3.26 -11.21 -0.89
N LEU A 60 -4.04 -10.92 0.14
CA LEU A 60 -5.41 -10.44 0.01
C LEU A 60 -5.43 -9.03 -0.60
N ALA A 61 -4.60 -8.12 -0.10
CA ALA A 61 -4.46 -6.76 -0.62
C ALA A 61 -4.03 -6.77 -2.09
N LYS A 62 -3.06 -7.62 -2.46
CA LYS A 62 -2.65 -7.83 -3.86
C LYS A 62 -3.75 -8.47 -4.70
N LYS A 63 -4.52 -9.41 -4.15
CA LYS A 63 -5.65 -10.03 -4.87
C LYS A 63 -6.79 -9.03 -5.10
N LEU A 64 -7.08 -8.17 -4.14
CA LEU A 64 -8.07 -7.11 -4.22
C LEU A 64 -7.61 -5.99 -5.16
N GLY A 65 -6.34 -5.58 -5.10
CA GLY A 65 -5.73 -4.65 -6.07
C GLY A 65 -5.59 -5.24 -7.48
N SER A 66 -5.40 -6.56 -7.60
CA SER A 66 -5.38 -7.27 -8.88
C SER A 66 -6.78 -7.52 -9.46
N PHE A 67 -7.85 -7.28 -8.70
CA PHE A 67 -9.23 -7.30 -9.21
C PHE A 67 -9.58 -6.02 -9.98
N GLY A 68 -8.68 -5.03 -9.98
CA GLY A 68 -8.75 -3.86 -10.84
C GLY A 68 -7.38 -3.22 -10.95
N THR A 69 -6.46 -3.87 -11.67
CA THR A 69 -5.31 -3.27 -12.39
C THR A 69 -4.37 -4.40 -12.84
N THR A 70 -4.22 -4.50 -14.16
CA THR A 70 -3.23 -5.28 -14.89
C THR A 70 -1.85 -5.20 -14.22
N GLN A 71 -1.32 -6.34 -13.80
CA GLN A 71 0.03 -6.44 -13.25
C GLN A 71 1.05 -5.98 -14.30
N CYS A 72 1.76 -4.89 -14.01
CA CYS A 72 3.06 -4.60 -14.60
C CYS A 72 4.08 -5.51 -13.89
N PRO A 73 4.83 -6.39 -14.59
CA PRO A 73 5.81 -7.25 -13.94
C PRO A 73 7.08 -6.46 -13.57
N PRO A 74 7.82 -6.89 -12.53
CA PRO A 74 9.07 -6.27 -12.13
C PRO A 74 10.13 -6.43 -13.22
N GLU A 75 10.92 -5.38 -13.43
CA GLU A 75 12.11 -5.41 -14.28
C GLU A 75 13.02 -6.59 -13.90
N THR A 76 13.05 -7.60 -14.75
CA THR A 76 14.25 -8.40 -14.99
C THR A 76 14.27 -8.70 -16.48
N SER A 77 15.20 -8.03 -17.17
CA SER A 77 15.44 -8.14 -18.59
C SER A 77 15.64 -9.59 -19.02
N GLN A 78 14.65 -10.18 -19.71
CA GLN A 78 14.91 -11.09 -20.83
C GLN A 78 13.87 -10.84 -21.93
N VAL A 79 14.42 -10.43 -23.08
CA VAL A 79 13.76 -10.16 -24.34
C VAL A 79 12.93 -11.38 -24.78
N GLN A 80 11.62 -11.21 -24.99
CA GLN A 80 10.91 -11.97 -26.01
C GLN A 80 9.75 -11.14 -26.60
N VAL A 81 9.93 -10.82 -27.88
CA VAL A 81 8.97 -10.20 -28.78
C VAL A 81 7.80 -11.16 -28.99
N GLN A 82 6.57 -10.75 -28.68
CA GLN A 82 5.38 -11.33 -29.30
C GLN A 82 4.25 -10.31 -29.47
N LYS A 83 4.19 -9.82 -30.72
CA LYS A 83 3.02 -9.44 -31.53
C LYS A 83 1.68 -9.18 -30.82
N THR A 84 1.25 -7.92 -30.96
CA THR A 84 -0.10 -7.48 -31.39
C THR A 84 -1.28 -8.35 -30.98
N ASN A 85 -2.09 -7.82 -30.07
CA ASN A 85 -3.54 -7.88 -30.27
C ASN A 85 -4.18 -6.59 -29.77
N THR A 86 -4.52 -5.73 -30.73
CA THR A 86 -5.38 -4.56 -30.53
C THR A 86 -6.77 -5.10 -30.23
N ALA A 87 -7.20 -5.05 -28.97
CA ALA A 87 -8.60 -5.26 -28.62
C ALA A 87 -9.33 -3.89 -28.59
N PRO A 88 -10.59 -3.82 -29.04
CA PRO A 88 -11.29 -2.56 -29.25
C PRO A 88 -11.60 -1.89 -27.90
N VAL A 89 -11.50 -0.58 -27.87
CA VAL A 89 -12.02 0.26 -26.78
C VAL A 89 -13.53 0.03 -26.71
N GLU A 90 -13.97 -0.82 -25.78
CA GLU A 90 -15.39 -0.94 -25.46
C GLU A 90 -15.85 0.35 -24.78
N SER A 91 -16.54 1.13 -25.58
CA SER A 91 -17.26 2.34 -25.24
C SER A 91 -18.49 2.04 -24.37
N ILE A 92 -18.81 3.03 -23.54
CA ILE A 92 -20.04 3.22 -22.75
C ILE A 92 -19.97 2.55 -21.37
N SER A 93 -19.23 3.19 -20.47
CA SER A 93 -19.26 2.91 -19.04
C SER A 93 -20.47 3.62 -18.42
N GLU A 94 -21.22 2.86 -17.61
CA GLU A 94 -22.40 3.32 -16.88
C GLU A 94 -22.10 4.61 -16.08
N PRO A 95 -23.08 5.53 -15.95
CA PRO A 95 -22.92 6.66 -15.05
C PRO A 95 -22.67 6.12 -13.64
N TRP A 96 -21.47 6.36 -13.13
CA TRP A 96 -21.07 5.96 -11.79
C TRP A 96 -21.09 7.20 -10.90
N GLU A 97 -21.57 7.03 -9.68
CA GLU A 97 -21.63 8.09 -8.69
C GLU A 97 -20.37 8.06 -7.84
N LEU A 98 -19.88 9.25 -7.50
CA LEU A 98 -18.75 9.41 -6.59
C LEU A 98 -19.23 9.11 -5.17
N THR A 99 -18.50 8.28 -4.44
CA THR A 99 -18.84 8.02 -3.03
C THR A 99 -18.22 9.08 -2.12
N GLU A 100 -18.81 9.33 -0.94
CA GLU A 100 -18.27 10.28 0.05
C GLU A 100 -16.79 9.99 0.40
N LYS A 101 -16.41 8.71 0.42
CA LYS A 101 -15.02 8.28 0.66
C LYS A 101 -14.07 8.65 -0.48
N ASP A 102 -14.57 8.72 -1.71
CA ASP A 102 -13.77 9.12 -2.86
C ASP A 102 -13.66 10.65 -2.94
N GLU A 103 -14.69 11.37 -2.51
CA GLU A 103 -14.63 12.82 -2.33
C GLU A 103 -13.59 13.24 -1.30
N GLU A 104 -13.56 12.60 -0.12
CA GLU A 104 -12.59 12.88 0.95
C GLU A 104 -11.14 12.80 0.43
N LYS A 105 -10.83 11.80 -0.39
CA LYS A 105 -9.49 11.67 -1.01
C LYS A 105 -9.15 12.85 -1.93
N ILE A 106 -10.13 13.40 -2.65
CA ILE A 106 -9.92 14.55 -3.54
C ILE A 106 -9.69 15.81 -2.71
N TYR A 107 -10.43 15.99 -1.62
CA TYR A 107 -10.20 17.08 -0.66
C TYR A 107 -8.81 17.00 -0.03
N ASP A 108 -8.35 15.80 0.33
CA ASP A 108 -6.99 15.59 0.85
C ASP A 108 -5.91 15.95 -0.19
N LEU A 109 -6.09 15.55 -1.45
CA LEU A 109 -5.14 15.85 -2.53
C LEU A 109 -4.99 17.35 -2.79
N TYR A 110 -6.08 18.10 -2.66
CA TYR A 110 -6.11 19.55 -2.89
C TYR A 110 -6.31 20.37 -1.62
N ALA A 111 -5.84 19.90 -0.45
CA ALA A 111 -6.00 20.61 0.83
C ALA A 111 -5.46 22.05 0.84
N GLY A 112 -4.62 22.43 -0.13
CA GLY A 112 -4.10 23.79 -0.35
C GLY A 112 -4.73 24.56 -1.52
N LYS A 113 -5.84 24.09 -2.11
CA LYS A 113 -6.53 24.74 -3.24
C LYS A 113 -8.05 24.73 -3.02
N ALA A 114 -8.74 25.70 -3.61
CA ALA A 114 -10.20 25.71 -3.62
C ALA A 114 -10.71 24.75 -4.70
N ILE A 115 -11.45 23.71 -4.29
CA ILE A 115 -12.19 22.86 -5.23
C ILE A 115 -13.51 23.57 -5.55
N LEU A 116 -13.72 23.90 -6.82
CA LEU A 116 -14.94 24.56 -7.31
C LEU A 116 -15.99 23.55 -7.75
N GLU A 117 -15.55 22.47 -8.38
CA GLU A 117 -16.44 21.46 -8.95
C GLU A 117 -15.72 20.10 -9.04
N ILE A 118 -16.43 19.03 -8.71
CA ILE A 118 -16.01 17.65 -8.94
C ILE A 118 -17.05 17.00 -9.86
N THR A 119 -16.63 16.60 -11.05
CA THR A 119 -17.50 15.93 -12.03
C THR A 119 -16.97 14.51 -12.27
N PRO A 120 -17.76 13.45 -12.04
CA PRO A 120 -17.35 12.09 -12.43
C PRO A 120 -17.16 12.03 -13.95
N SER A 121 -16.10 11.37 -14.38
CA SER A 121 -15.84 11.13 -15.81
C SER A 121 -16.61 9.89 -16.29
N PRO A 122 -16.78 9.69 -17.60
CA PRO A 122 -17.36 8.44 -18.12
C PRO A 122 -16.53 7.22 -17.73
N GLU A 123 -15.21 7.37 -17.54
CA GLU A 123 -14.35 6.30 -17.09
C GLU A 123 -14.46 6.14 -15.57
N LYS A 124 -14.83 4.93 -15.12
CA LYS A 124 -15.02 4.63 -13.71
C LYS A 124 -13.75 4.91 -12.89
N GLY A 125 -13.91 5.63 -11.79
CA GLY A 125 -12.83 5.97 -10.89
C GLY A 125 -11.93 7.10 -11.35
N TYR A 126 -12.36 7.89 -12.35
CA TYR A 126 -11.72 9.13 -12.75
C TYR A 126 -12.68 10.31 -12.67
N CYS A 127 -12.22 11.42 -12.13
CA CYS A 127 -13.00 12.64 -11.94
C CYS A 127 -12.29 13.83 -12.59
N LYS A 128 -13.07 14.76 -13.13
CA LYS A 128 -12.62 16.10 -13.47
C LYS A 128 -12.81 16.98 -12.25
N VAL A 129 -11.75 17.65 -11.82
CA VAL A 129 -11.77 18.56 -10.68
C VAL A 129 -11.37 19.93 -11.17
N LYS A 130 -12.25 20.91 -10.99
CA LYS A 130 -11.93 22.32 -11.21
C LYS A 130 -11.35 22.87 -9.91
N VAL A 131 -10.07 23.22 -9.95
CA VAL A 131 -9.36 23.78 -8.79
C VAL A 131 -8.94 25.22 -9.06
N GLN A 132 -8.94 26.03 -8.01
CA GLN A 132 -8.44 27.40 -8.02
C GLN A 132 -7.42 27.54 -6.90
N ASP A 133 -6.30 28.21 -7.20
CA ASP A 133 -5.28 28.49 -6.21
C ASP A 133 -5.75 29.61 -5.26
N TYR A 134 -5.54 29.44 -3.96
CA TYR A 134 -5.90 30.46 -2.96
C TYR A 134 -4.96 31.68 -3.02
N GLU A 135 -3.70 31.48 -3.41
CA GLU A 135 -2.66 32.51 -3.36
C GLU A 135 -2.23 32.98 -4.77
N GLY A 136 -2.80 32.39 -5.83
CA GLY A 136 -2.45 32.64 -7.23
C GLY A 136 -3.45 33.54 -8.00
N PRO A 137 -3.18 33.81 -9.29
CA PRO A 137 -4.17 34.44 -10.16
C PRO A 137 -5.47 33.62 -10.20
N LEU A 138 -6.62 34.29 -10.40
CA LEU A 138 -7.99 33.72 -10.47
C LEU A 138 -8.22 32.73 -11.64
N ASN A 139 -7.18 32.05 -12.11
CA ASN A 139 -7.27 31.06 -13.17
C ASN A 139 -7.74 29.73 -12.59
N THR A 140 -8.87 29.25 -13.09
CA THR A 140 -9.36 27.91 -12.81
C THR A 140 -8.57 26.90 -13.64
N ASP A 141 -7.99 25.91 -12.97
CA ASP A 141 -7.27 24.82 -13.62
C ASP A 141 -8.15 23.56 -13.57
N ILE A 142 -8.28 22.88 -14.71
CA ILE A 142 -9.06 21.64 -14.80
C ILE A 142 -8.08 20.48 -14.72
N LYS A 143 -8.20 19.69 -13.65
CA LYS A 143 -7.36 18.52 -13.42
C LYS A 143 -8.17 17.24 -13.54
N VAL A 144 -7.52 16.19 -14.01
CA VAL A 144 -8.09 14.84 -14.04
C VAL A 144 -7.46 14.06 -12.90
N VAL A 145 -8.31 13.49 -12.04
CA VAL A 145 -7.90 12.79 -10.83
C VAL A 145 -8.41 11.35 -10.89
N SER A 146 -7.58 10.40 -10.48
CA SER A 146 -8.00 9.01 -10.27
C SER A 146 -8.28 8.77 -8.79
N VAL A 147 -9.43 8.17 -8.48
CA VAL A 147 -9.87 7.78 -7.12
C VAL A 147 -9.85 6.26 -6.90
N ASN A 148 -9.38 5.50 -7.90
CA ASN A 148 -9.28 4.03 -7.84
C ASN A 148 -8.27 3.54 -6.78
N ASP A 149 -7.27 4.36 -6.47
CA ASP A 149 -6.27 4.08 -5.45
C ASP A 149 -6.78 4.47 -4.04
N PRO A 150 -6.14 3.96 -2.97
CA PRO A 150 -6.43 4.38 -1.60
C PRO A 150 -6.29 5.89 -1.36
N ALA A 151 -5.45 6.56 -2.16
CA ALA A 151 -5.30 8.01 -2.18
C ALA A 151 -5.54 8.52 -3.60
N ALA A 152 -6.21 9.67 -3.73
CA ALA A 152 -6.44 10.29 -5.03
C ALA A 152 -5.11 10.74 -5.66
N LYS A 153 -4.97 10.57 -6.98
CA LYS A 153 -3.77 10.97 -7.72
C LYS A 153 -4.12 11.74 -8.98
N GLU A 154 -3.36 12.77 -9.29
CA GLU A 154 -3.44 13.44 -10.59
C GLU A 154 -3.00 12.48 -11.71
N VAL A 155 -3.77 12.43 -12.79
CA VAL A 155 -3.44 11.66 -13.98
C VAL A 155 -2.59 12.52 -14.90
N HIS A 156 -1.37 12.06 -15.22
CA HIS A 156 -0.44 12.76 -16.12
C HIS A 156 -0.34 12.14 -17.52
N ASP A 157 -1.06 11.06 -17.79
CA ASP A 157 -1.08 10.42 -19.11
C ASP A 157 -1.85 11.30 -20.12
N PRO A 158 -1.18 11.90 -21.12
CA PRO A 158 -1.81 12.86 -22.02
C PRO A 158 -2.96 12.26 -22.83
N GLN A 159 -2.89 10.97 -23.21
CA GLN A 159 -3.95 10.34 -24.00
C GLN A 159 -5.23 10.16 -23.18
N ARG A 160 -5.09 9.78 -21.91
CA ARG A 160 -6.23 9.58 -21.00
C ARG A 160 -6.82 10.91 -20.53
N VAL A 161 -5.97 11.90 -20.27
CA VAL A 161 -6.40 13.26 -19.91
C VAL A 161 -7.22 13.89 -21.05
N GLU A 162 -6.75 13.80 -22.30
CA GLU A 162 -7.49 14.31 -23.45
C GLU A 162 -8.84 13.59 -23.64
N ALA A 163 -8.89 12.27 -23.48
CA ALA A 163 -10.14 11.50 -23.60
C ALA A 163 -11.19 11.94 -22.57
N ILE A 164 -10.78 12.14 -21.32
CA ILE A 164 -11.67 12.54 -20.22
C ILE A 164 -12.13 14.00 -20.35
N LEU A 165 -11.21 14.89 -20.74
CA LEU A 165 -11.54 16.31 -20.94
C LEU A 165 -12.49 16.52 -22.13
N ASN A 166 -12.29 15.81 -23.24
CA ASN A 166 -13.11 15.97 -24.44
C ASN A 166 -14.54 15.43 -24.28
N TYR A 167 -14.79 14.50 -23.35
CA TYR A 167 -16.12 13.92 -23.16
C TYR A 167 -17.19 14.95 -22.76
N GLY A 168 -16.83 15.97 -21.97
CA GLY A 168 -17.79 17.01 -21.53
C GLY A 168 -17.91 18.23 -22.46
N LYS A 169 -17.09 18.31 -23.52
CA LYS A 169 -17.11 19.46 -24.45
C LYS A 169 -18.22 19.36 -25.50
N ASN A 170 -18.82 18.18 -25.66
CA ASN A 170 -19.84 17.89 -26.66
C ASN A 170 -21.29 18.11 -26.14
N GLU A 171 -21.47 18.47 -24.86
CA GLU A 171 -22.80 18.75 -24.28
C GLU A 171 -23.13 20.25 -24.22
N GLU A 172 -22.19 21.14 -24.56
CA GLU A 172 -22.37 22.60 -24.55
C GLU A 172 -22.37 23.25 -25.96
N ALA A 173 -22.61 22.47 -27.03
CA ALA A 173 -22.70 22.95 -28.41
C ALA A 173 -24.13 22.92 -28.97
#